data_AF-A0AAE6FX06-F1
#
_entry.id   AF-A0AAE6FX06-F1
#
_cell.length_a   1.000
_cell.length_b   1.000
_cell.length_c   1.000
_cell.angle_alpha   90.00
_cell.angle_beta   90.00
_cell.angle_gamma   90.00
#
_symmetry.space_group_name_H-M   'P 1'
#
loop_
_entity.id
_entity.type
_entity.pdbx_description
1 polymer ?
#
loop_
_entity_poly.entity_id
_entity_poly.type
_entity_poly.pdbx_seq_one_letter_code
_entity_poly.pdbx_strand_id
1 'polypeptide(L)'
;MSLLDDLLKKGSLHTPCGTMAKRAALKAKLTNSGATEVVSGDLKLSEGDDRVLEASRVVVKGNLVLEDQSRLLVAGDLEVEGSIIHEGFDYALLFTGGALSAKNLLFHGELVSLGPITVQEVAWTYYNDYSTYADALKARIVVADDRFDAVDDVRADHRLDGHSSVIGPELAKLLRADVVSQDGSWSYEDVAKRLLRKRPLLR
;
A
#
# COMPACT_ATOMS: atom_id res chain seq x y z
N MET A 1 21.77 10.16 12.20
CA MET A 1 21.16 9.10 11.38
C MET A 1 19.79 8.88 11.94
N SER A 2 18.75 9.05 11.11
CA SER A 2 17.38 8.98 11.60
C SER A 2 16.96 7.52 11.81
N LEU A 3 15.88 7.31 12.55
CA LEU A 3 15.29 5.99 12.71
C LEU A 3 14.86 5.40 11.35
N LEU A 4 14.42 6.24 10.42
CA LEU A 4 14.06 5.80 9.07
C LEU A 4 15.27 5.31 8.28
N ASP A 5 16.42 6.01 8.37
CA ASP A 5 17.68 5.54 7.77
C ASP A 5 18.07 4.13 8.25
N ASP A 6 17.83 3.83 9.53
CA ASP A 6 18.12 2.52 10.12
C ASP A 6 17.10 1.44 9.75
N LEU A 7 15.85 1.81 9.48
CA LEU A 7 14.85 0.91 8.91
C LEU A 7 15.18 0.57 7.46
N LEU A 8 15.61 1.56 6.67
CA LEU A 8 15.95 1.39 5.26
C LEU A 8 17.08 0.37 5.03
N LYS A 9 18.02 0.24 5.97
CA LYS A 9 19.10 -0.76 5.90
C LYS A 9 18.64 -2.20 6.11
N LYS A 10 17.39 -2.41 6.53
CA LYS A 10 16.85 -3.76 6.75
C LYS A 10 16.34 -4.32 5.43
N GLY A 11 16.63 -5.59 5.18
CA GLY A 11 16.04 -6.30 4.03
C GLY A 11 14.54 -6.57 4.17
N SER A 12 14.00 -6.47 5.40
CA SER A 12 12.56 -6.49 5.69
C SER A 12 12.28 -5.85 7.05
N LEU A 13 11.10 -5.25 7.19
CA LEU A 13 10.54 -4.68 8.38
C LEU A 13 9.68 -5.66 9.20
N HIS A 14 9.58 -6.94 8.81
CA HIS A 14 8.89 -7.96 9.61
C HIS A 14 9.41 -8.03 11.06
N THR A 15 10.73 -8.04 11.24
CA THR A 15 11.32 -8.12 12.58
C THR A 15 10.88 -6.93 13.47
N PRO A 16 10.97 -5.66 13.02
CA PRO A 16 10.51 -4.51 13.79
C PRO A 16 8.99 -4.20 13.75
N CYS A 17 8.20 -4.78 12.84
CA CYS A 17 6.79 -4.39 12.62
C CYS A 17 5.79 -5.54 12.58
N GLY A 18 6.25 -6.80 12.62
CA GLY A 18 5.41 -7.98 12.37
C GLY A 18 4.34 -8.28 13.43
N THR A 19 4.27 -7.51 14.52
CA THR A 19 3.20 -7.60 15.51
C THR A 19 2.75 -6.22 15.96
N MET A 20 1.50 -6.10 16.43
CA MET A 20 0.96 -4.87 16.99
C MET A 20 1.86 -4.26 18.07
N ALA A 21 2.37 -5.08 19.00
CA ALA A 21 3.27 -4.61 20.06
C ALA A 21 4.58 -4.04 19.51
N LYS A 22 5.14 -4.66 18.46
CA LYS A 22 6.36 -4.19 17.80
C LYS A 22 6.12 -2.88 17.05
N ARG A 23 5.00 -2.75 16.33
CA ARG A 23 4.59 -1.50 15.67
C ARG A 23 4.39 -0.37 16.68
N ALA A 24 3.68 -0.63 17.78
CA ALA A 24 3.49 0.35 18.85
C ALA A 24 4.84 0.81 19.46
N ALA A 25 5.76 -0.13 19.71
CA ALA A 25 7.09 0.19 20.21
C ALA A 25 7.94 0.98 19.19
N LEU A 26 7.80 0.71 17.89
CA LEU A 26 8.45 1.48 16.84
C LEU A 26 7.85 2.89 16.74
N LYS A 27 6.53 3.01 16.75
CA LYS A 27 5.79 4.27 16.72
C LYS A 27 6.19 5.20 17.86
N ALA A 28 6.35 4.66 19.07
CA ALA A 28 6.79 5.42 20.23
C ALA A 28 8.21 6.00 20.11
N LYS A 29 9.05 5.46 19.21
CA LYS A 29 10.41 5.95 18.94
C LYS A 29 10.47 6.93 17.76
N LEU A 30 9.44 6.96 16.92
CA LEU A 30 9.35 7.89 15.80
C LEU A 30 8.96 9.28 16.32
N THR A 31 9.77 10.27 15.95
CA THR A 31 9.44 11.68 16.14
C THR A 31 9.03 12.26 14.80
N ASN A 32 7.77 12.66 14.64
CA ASN A 32 7.22 13.17 13.38
C ASN A 32 7.05 14.70 13.41
N SER A 33 8.05 15.45 13.86
CA SER A 33 7.96 16.91 14.06
C SER A 33 8.30 17.75 12.82
N GLY A 34 8.62 17.14 11.68
CA GLY A 34 8.92 17.86 10.44
C GLY A 34 7.73 18.65 9.90
N ALA A 35 7.97 19.65 9.06
CA ALA A 35 6.90 20.36 8.37
C ALA A 35 6.12 19.42 7.44
N THR A 36 4.87 19.75 7.12
CA THR A 36 4.12 19.04 6.09
C THR A 36 4.77 19.26 4.72
N GLU A 37 4.95 18.19 3.95
CA GLU A 37 5.39 18.23 2.56
C GLU A 37 4.20 18.02 1.63
N VAL A 38 4.14 18.79 0.54
CA VAL A 38 3.09 18.66 -0.48
C VAL A 38 3.74 18.42 -1.83
N VAL A 39 3.41 17.31 -2.46
CA VAL A 39 3.75 17.00 -3.85
C VAL A 39 2.56 17.37 -4.72
N SER A 40 2.71 18.38 -5.57
CA SER A 40 1.62 18.99 -6.34
C SER A 40 1.02 18.10 -7.44
N GLY A 41 1.63 16.95 -7.73
CA GLY A 41 1.19 15.99 -8.73
C GLY A 41 1.52 14.56 -8.31
N ASP A 42 1.84 13.72 -9.29
CA ASP A 42 2.25 12.35 -9.04
C ASP A 42 3.65 12.32 -8.40
N LEU A 43 3.84 11.45 -7.40
CA LEU A 43 5.13 11.11 -6.84
C LEU A 43 5.54 9.75 -7.41
N LYS A 44 6.64 9.71 -8.15
CA LYS A 44 7.20 8.47 -8.69
C LYS A 44 8.60 8.23 -8.12
N LEU A 45 8.84 7.01 -7.66
CA LEU A 45 10.17 6.49 -7.35
C LEU A 45 10.53 5.47 -8.43
N SER A 46 11.72 5.63 -9.00
CA SER A 46 12.24 4.71 -10.01
C SER A 46 12.82 3.45 -9.39
N GLU A 47 13.09 2.45 -10.23
CA GLU A 47 13.66 1.18 -9.79
C GLU A 47 14.89 1.38 -8.89
N GLY A 48 14.88 0.76 -7.71
CA GLY A 48 15.97 0.85 -6.72
C GLY A 48 16.09 2.18 -5.97
N ASP A 49 15.21 3.16 -6.20
CA ASP A 49 15.24 4.44 -5.50
C ASP A 49 14.84 4.30 -4.03
N ASP A 50 15.65 4.93 -3.18
CA ASP A 50 15.31 5.14 -1.77
C ASP A 50 14.91 6.59 -1.53
N ARG A 51 13.75 6.79 -0.90
CA ARG A 51 13.31 8.11 -0.45
C ARG A 51 12.85 8.08 1.00
N VAL A 52 13.45 8.95 1.80
CA VAL A 52 13.09 9.17 3.20
C VAL A 52 12.53 10.58 3.35
N LEU A 53 11.32 10.69 3.91
CA LEU A 53 10.62 11.94 4.17
C LEU A 53 10.38 12.10 5.68
N GLU A 54 11.18 12.96 6.32
CA GLU A 54 11.10 13.26 7.77
C GLU A 54 9.94 14.22 8.12
N ALA A 55 8.94 14.33 7.23
CA ALA A 55 7.78 15.21 7.39
C ALA A 55 6.77 14.63 8.39
N SER A 56 6.10 15.51 9.15
CA SER A 56 4.93 15.14 9.98
C SER A 56 3.76 14.61 9.16
N ARG A 57 3.67 15.03 7.90
CA ARG A 57 2.66 14.62 6.93
C ARG A 57 3.19 14.85 5.52
N VAL A 58 2.91 13.92 4.62
CA VAL A 58 3.17 14.05 3.19
C VAL A 58 1.83 13.95 2.46
N VAL A 59 1.55 14.93 1.61
CA VAL A 59 0.34 14.96 0.77
C VAL A 59 0.74 14.90 -0.70
N VAL A 60 0.38 13.82 -1.38
CA VAL A 60 0.57 13.64 -2.82
C VAL A 60 -0.76 13.93 -3.51
N LYS A 61 -0.82 15.01 -4.29
CA LYS A 61 -2.04 15.44 -5.02
C LYS A 61 -2.37 14.54 -6.22
N GLY A 62 -1.43 13.70 -6.63
CA GLY A 62 -1.58 12.73 -7.70
C GLY A 62 -1.54 11.28 -7.22
N ASN A 63 -1.03 10.41 -8.09
CA ASN A 63 -0.71 9.02 -7.74
C ASN A 63 0.65 8.94 -7.04
N LEU A 64 0.82 7.93 -6.20
CA LEU A 64 2.13 7.49 -5.71
C LEU A 64 2.50 6.21 -6.46
N VAL A 65 3.62 6.22 -7.16
CA VAL A 65 4.10 5.11 -7.99
C VAL A 65 5.46 4.64 -7.48
N LEU A 66 5.55 3.37 -7.14
CA LEU A 66 6.79 2.70 -6.75
C LEU A 66 7.13 1.67 -7.83
N GLU A 67 8.27 1.84 -8.50
CA GLU A 67 8.83 0.78 -9.35
C GLU A 67 9.53 -0.30 -8.50
N ASP A 68 9.97 -1.38 -9.14
CA ASP A 68 10.67 -2.50 -8.48
C ASP A 68 11.83 -2.04 -7.61
N GLN A 69 12.02 -2.66 -6.45
CA GLN A 69 13.11 -2.37 -5.51
C GLN A 69 13.12 -0.95 -4.92
N SER A 70 12.13 -0.11 -5.25
CA SER A 70 12.01 1.23 -4.70
C SER A 70 11.41 1.21 -3.29
N ARG A 71 11.84 2.18 -2.47
CA ARG A 71 11.50 2.22 -1.05
C ARG A 71 11.18 3.65 -0.61
N LEU A 72 9.96 3.87 -0.15
CA LEU A 72 9.50 5.13 0.42
C LEU A 72 9.24 4.97 1.91
N LEU A 73 9.92 5.76 2.74
CA LEU A 73 9.68 5.85 4.18
C LEU A 73 9.23 7.27 4.54
N VAL A 74 8.05 7.39 5.15
CA VAL A 74 7.49 8.65 5.66
C VAL A 74 7.43 8.61 7.18
N ALA A 75 7.94 9.63 7.86
CA ALA A 75 7.99 9.67 9.33
C ALA A 75 6.59 9.83 9.96
N GLY A 76 5.74 10.65 9.35
CA GLY A 76 4.38 10.92 9.79
C GLY A 76 3.32 10.32 8.86
N ASP A 77 2.22 11.03 8.68
CA ASP A 77 1.09 10.56 7.86
C ASP A 77 1.40 10.64 6.36
N LEU A 78 0.85 9.70 5.58
CA LEU A 78 0.88 9.72 4.13
C LEU A 78 -0.54 9.77 3.57
N GLU A 79 -0.84 10.84 2.84
CA GLU A 79 -2.09 11.01 2.10
C GLU A 79 -1.80 11.08 0.60
N VAL A 80 -2.44 10.20 -0.15
CA VAL A 80 -2.37 10.15 -1.61
C VAL A 80 -3.77 10.39 -2.14
N GLU A 81 -4.02 11.52 -2.80
CA GLU A 81 -5.36 11.83 -3.34
C GLU A 81 -5.73 10.89 -4.49
N GLY A 82 -4.74 10.39 -5.22
CA GLY A 82 -4.87 9.37 -6.25
C GLY A 82 -4.71 7.95 -5.70
N SER A 83 -4.06 7.11 -6.51
CA SER A 83 -3.82 5.71 -6.15
C SER A 83 -2.37 5.51 -5.72
N ILE A 84 -2.15 4.57 -4.80
CA ILE A 84 -0.83 4.00 -4.53
C ILE A 84 -0.68 2.78 -5.43
N ILE A 85 0.39 2.75 -6.21
CA ILE A 85 0.60 1.76 -7.27
C ILE A 85 2.03 1.28 -7.16
N HIS A 86 2.19 -0.03 -6.99
CA HIS A 86 3.41 -0.72 -7.37
C HIS A 86 3.07 -1.64 -8.55
N GLU A 87 3.78 -1.48 -9.66
CA GLU A 87 3.47 -2.11 -10.94
C GLU A 87 4.28 -3.38 -11.22
N GLY A 88 5.19 -3.74 -10.32
CA GLY A 88 6.15 -4.81 -10.53
C GLY A 88 5.87 -6.09 -9.74
N PHE A 89 6.87 -6.98 -9.79
CA PHE A 89 6.87 -8.30 -9.14
C PHE A 89 8.12 -8.52 -8.28
N ASP A 90 9.01 -7.53 -8.19
CA ASP A 90 10.08 -7.54 -7.21
C ASP A 90 9.65 -6.77 -5.96
N TYR A 91 10.45 -6.91 -4.91
CA TYR A 91 10.18 -6.27 -3.63
C TYR A 91 10.12 -4.75 -3.76
N ALA A 92 9.06 -4.11 -3.28
CA ALA A 92 9.02 -2.68 -2.98
C ALA A 92 8.70 -2.46 -1.49
N LEU A 93 9.08 -1.31 -0.93
CA LEU A 93 8.76 -0.95 0.45
C LEU A 93 8.00 0.36 0.50
N LEU A 94 6.81 0.34 1.11
CA LEU A 94 6.11 1.55 1.51
C LEU A 94 5.92 1.55 3.02
N PHE A 95 6.51 2.53 3.69
CA PHE A 95 6.43 2.70 5.14
C PHE A 95 5.88 4.08 5.50
N THR A 96 4.96 4.11 6.47
CA THR A 96 4.44 5.33 7.12
C THR A 96 4.44 5.16 8.63
N GLY A 97 5.06 6.11 9.32
CA GLY A 97 5.03 6.21 10.79
C GLY A 97 3.69 6.69 11.35
N GLY A 98 2.83 7.24 10.49
CA GLY A 98 1.47 7.67 10.79
C GLY A 98 0.41 6.87 10.04
N ALA A 99 -0.76 7.47 9.85
CA ALA A 99 -1.84 6.91 9.04
C ALA A 99 -1.52 6.96 7.54
N LEU A 100 -2.07 6.01 6.79
CA LEU A 100 -2.01 5.99 5.34
C LEU A 100 -3.41 6.14 4.76
N SER A 101 -3.56 7.01 3.77
CA SER A 101 -4.81 7.15 3.02
C SER A 101 -4.59 7.26 1.52
N ALA A 102 -5.47 6.62 0.76
CA ALA A 102 -5.43 6.62 -0.70
C ALA A 102 -6.83 6.42 -1.31
N LYS A 103 -6.99 6.75 -2.59
CA LYS A 103 -8.21 6.35 -3.34
C LYS A 103 -8.23 4.84 -3.58
N ASN A 104 -7.15 4.31 -4.15
CA ASN A 104 -6.91 2.89 -4.38
C ASN A 104 -5.50 2.54 -3.92
N LEU A 105 -5.29 1.27 -3.58
CA LEU A 105 -4.00 0.70 -3.24
C LEU A 105 -3.83 -0.57 -4.05
N LEU A 106 -2.83 -0.61 -4.94
CA LEU A 106 -2.38 -1.82 -5.61
C LEU A 106 -0.90 -2.00 -5.25
N PHE A 107 -0.58 -3.04 -4.47
CA PHE A 107 0.76 -3.14 -3.90
C PHE A 107 1.25 -4.57 -3.75
N HIS A 108 2.46 -4.82 -4.26
CA HIS A 108 3.28 -6.00 -4.02
C HIS A 108 4.55 -5.59 -3.25
N GLY A 109 5.08 -6.49 -2.43
CA GLY A 109 6.13 -6.18 -1.47
C GLY A 109 5.60 -5.74 -0.09
N GLU A 110 6.45 -5.06 0.68
CA GLU A 110 6.20 -4.78 2.09
C GLU A 110 5.51 -3.41 2.27
N LEU A 111 4.32 -3.44 2.88
CA LEU A 111 3.52 -2.25 3.19
C LEU A 111 3.36 -2.11 4.70
N VAL A 112 3.92 -1.07 5.28
CA VAL A 112 3.90 -0.86 6.73
C VAL A 112 3.23 0.47 7.05
N SER A 113 2.16 0.42 7.83
CA SER A 113 1.53 1.60 8.43
C SER A 113 1.47 1.46 9.94
N LEU A 114 2.12 2.37 10.66
CA LEU A 114 2.03 2.43 12.13
C LEU A 114 0.77 3.16 12.61
N GLY A 115 -0.03 3.71 11.69
CA GLY A 115 -1.41 4.12 11.89
C GLY A 115 -2.39 3.26 11.08
N PRO A 116 -3.68 3.63 11.06
CA PRO A 116 -4.67 2.94 10.24
C PRO A 116 -4.41 3.19 8.74
N ILE A 117 -4.74 2.19 7.92
CA ILE A 117 -4.83 2.31 6.46
C ILE A 117 -6.29 2.58 6.09
N THR A 118 -6.56 3.67 5.37
CA THR A 118 -7.89 4.00 4.85
C THR A 118 -7.85 4.17 3.35
N VAL A 119 -8.45 3.23 2.62
CA VAL A 119 -8.55 3.25 1.17
C VAL A 119 -10.01 3.51 0.78
N GLN A 120 -10.27 4.43 -0.14
CA GLN A 120 -11.65 4.81 -0.48
C GLN A 120 -12.39 3.72 -1.26
N GLU A 121 -11.68 3.06 -2.18
CA GLU A 121 -12.24 2.07 -3.08
C GLU A 121 -11.62 0.69 -2.81
N VAL A 122 -10.58 0.32 -3.55
CA VAL A 122 -10.00 -1.03 -3.50
C VAL A 122 -8.61 -0.99 -2.86
N ALA A 123 -8.43 -1.78 -1.79
CA ALA A 123 -7.13 -2.17 -1.28
C ALA A 123 -6.79 -3.56 -1.81
N TRP A 124 -5.82 -3.64 -2.71
CA TRP A 124 -5.41 -4.86 -3.39
C TRP A 124 -3.93 -5.11 -3.15
N THR A 125 -3.65 -6.02 -2.23
CA THR A 125 -2.31 -6.55 -2.00
C THR A 125 -2.20 -7.91 -2.69
N TYR A 126 -1.06 -8.17 -3.32
CA TYR A 126 -0.84 -9.42 -4.04
C TYR A 126 0.59 -9.91 -3.82
N TYR A 127 0.77 -11.23 -3.76
CA TYR A 127 2.06 -11.90 -3.48
C TYR A 127 2.81 -11.28 -2.30
N ASN A 128 2.05 -10.90 -1.26
CA ASN A 128 2.57 -10.01 -0.23
C ASN A 128 3.37 -10.75 0.86
N ASP A 129 3.40 -12.08 0.88
CA ASP A 129 4.25 -12.85 1.82
C ASP A 129 4.05 -12.47 3.31
N TYR A 130 2.82 -12.10 3.70
CA TYR A 130 2.47 -11.60 5.04
C TYR A 130 3.21 -10.30 5.44
N SER A 131 3.51 -9.43 4.46
CA SER A 131 4.32 -8.22 4.65
C SER A 131 3.53 -6.90 4.63
N THR A 132 2.20 -6.96 4.63
CA THR A 132 1.33 -5.81 4.93
C THR A 132 1.06 -5.77 6.42
N TYR A 133 1.57 -4.74 7.11
CA TYR A 133 1.37 -4.56 8.54
C TYR A 133 0.63 -3.26 8.84
N ALA A 134 -0.52 -3.37 9.47
CA ALA A 134 -1.24 -2.24 10.05
C ALA A 134 -2.14 -2.71 11.20
N ASP A 135 -2.46 -1.80 12.12
CA ASP A 135 -3.41 -2.12 13.21
C ASP A 135 -4.84 -2.21 12.67
N ALA A 136 -5.16 -1.44 11.62
CA ALA A 136 -6.45 -1.50 10.97
C ALA A 136 -6.35 -1.15 9.48
N LEU A 137 -7.20 -1.79 8.67
CA LEU A 137 -7.38 -1.47 7.25
C LEU A 137 -8.87 -1.36 6.94
N LYS A 138 -9.25 -0.22 6.36
CA LYS A 138 -10.62 0.05 5.90
C LYS A 138 -10.61 0.31 4.39
N ALA A 139 -11.46 -0.40 3.66
CA ALA A 139 -11.71 -0.16 2.24
C ALA A 139 -13.14 -0.57 1.88
N ARG A 140 -13.61 -0.31 0.66
CA ARG A 140 -14.85 -0.92 0.17
C ARG A 140 -14.61 -2.38 -0.20
N ILE A 141 -13.51 -2.63 -0.92
CA ILE A 141 -13.05 -3.97 -1.26
C ILE A 141 -11.63 -4.14 -0.74
N VAL A 142 -11.40 -5.23 -0.03
CA VAL A 142 -10.06 -5.69 0.37
C VAL A 142 -9.79 -7.00 -0.36
N VAL A 143 -8.67 -7.03 -1.08
CA VAL A 143 -8.19 -8.19 -1.83
C VAL A 143 -6.80 -8.54 -1.33
N ALA A 144 -6.65 -9.75 -0.82
CA ALA A 144 -5.35 -10.34 -0.50
C ALA A 144 -5.16 -11.55 -1.44
N ASP A 145 -4.57 -11.30 -2.62
CA ASP A 145 -4.29 -12.36 -3.60
C ASP A 145 -2.99 -13.08 -3.28
N ASP A 146 -3.11 -14.40 -3.15
CA ASP A 146 -2.01 -15.33 -2.89
C ASP A 146 -1.09 -14.89 -1.73
N ARG A 147 -1.58 -15.18 -0.51
CA ARG A 147 -1.06 -14.91 0.85
C ARG A 147 -1.72 -13.69 1.52
N PHE A 148 -1.91 -13.82 2.83
CA PHE A 148 -2.76 -12.91 3.60
C PHE A 148 -1.98 -11.74 4.17
N ASP A 149 -2.63 -10.58 4.31
CA ASP A 149 -2.08 -9.44 5.03
C ASP A 149 -1.99 -9.71 6.55
N ALA A 150 -0.98 -9.14 7.21
CA ALA A 150 -0.82 -9.16 8.66
C ALA A 150 -1.47 -7.91 9.29
N VAL A 151 -2.78 -7.75 9.06
CA VAL A 151 -3.60 -6.64 9.57
C VAL A 151 -4.56 -7.15 10.67
N ASP A 152 -4.59 -6.45 11.81
CA ASP A 152 -5.36 -6.91 12.97
C ASP A 152 -6.89 -6.68 12.82
N ASP A 153 -7.32 -5.50 12.36
CA ASP A 153 -8.74 -5.18 12.13
C ASP A 153 -9.00 -4.80 10.66
N VAL A 154 -9.72 -5.64 9.90
CA VAL A 154 -10.08 -5.38 8.50
C VAL A 154 -11.58 -5.08 8.39
N ARG A 155 -11.91 -3.90 7.88
CA ARG A 155 -13.30 -3.46 7.65
C ARG A 155 -13.55 -3.20 6.17
N ALA A 156 -14.38 -4.04 5.55
CA ALA A 156 -14.72 -3.93 4.15
C ALA A 156 -16.16 -4.36 3.87
N ASP A 157 -16.75 -3.82 2.80
CA ASP A 157 -18.02 -4.33 2.27
C ASP A 157 -17.80 -5.72 1.67
N HIS A 158 -16.65 -5.91 1.02
CA HIS A 158 -16.20 -7.19 0.46
C HIS A 158 -14.74 -7.46 0.85
N ARG A 159 -14.49 -8.66 1.35
CA ARG A 159 -13.15 -9.17 1.66
C ARG A 159 -12.93 -10.45 0.87
N LEU A 160 -11.88 -10.47 0.07
CA LEU A 160 -11.55 -11.54 -0.87
C LEU A 160 -10.11 -11.97 -0.61
N ASP A 161 -9.97 -13.14 0.01
CA ASP A 161 -8.66 -13.66 0.38
C ASP A 161 -8.44 -15.02 -0.28
N GLY A 162 -7.23 -15.22 -0.82
CA GLY A 162 -6.80 -16.51 -1.36
C GLY A 162 -6.29 -16.40 -2.79
N HIS A 163 -6.04 -17.55 -3.40
CA HIS A 163 -5.48 -17.61 -4.74
C HIS A 163 -6.43 -17.04 -5.80
N SER A 164 -5.87 -16.47 -6.86
CA SER A 164 -6.59 -15.80 -7.94
C SER A 164 -7.80 -16.55 -8.50
N SER A 165 -7.68 -17.87 -8.67
CA SER A 165 -8.78 -18.74 -9.14
C SER A 165 -10.01 -18.80 -8.21
N VAL A 166 -9.83 -18.48 -6.93
CA VAL A 166 -10.91 -18.46 -5.93
C VAL A 166 -11.57 -17.09 -5.90
N ILE A 167 -10.78 -16.02 -5.93
CA ILE A 167 -11.28 -14.64 -5.78
C ILE A 167 -11.77 -14.04 -7.11
N GLY A 168 -11.25 -14.51 -8.25
CA GLY A 168 -11.56 -13.98 -9.59
C GLY A 168 -13.04 -13.90 -9.94
N PRO A 169 -13.83 -14.97 -9.73
CA PRO A 169 -15.27 -14.94 -10.01
C PRO A 169 -16.03 -13.89 -9.20
N GLU A 170 -15.64 -13.63 -7.94
CA GLU A 170 -16.25 -12.56 -7.13
C GLU A 170 -15.77 -11.18 -7.56
N LEU A 171 -14.47 -11.02 -7.84
CA LEU A 171 -13.93 -9.77 -8.39
C LEU A 171 -14.61 -9.39 -9.70
N ALA A 172 -14.88 -10.34 -10.58
CA ALA A 172 -15.58 -10.10 -11.84
C ALA A 172 -16.98 -9.49 -11.63
N LYS A 173 -17.65 -9.75 -10.50
CA LYS A 173 -18.96 -9.16 -10.18
C LYS A 173 -18.84 -7.73 -9.66
N LEU A 174 -17.75 -7.43 -8.96
CA LEU A 174 -17.54 -6.16 -8.26
C LEU A 174 -16.80 -5.11 -9.12
N LEU A 175 -15.87 -5.57 -9.95
CA LEU A 175 -15.00 -4.75 -10.77
C LEU A 175 -15.53 -4.66 -12.21
N ARG A 176 -15.13 -3.61 -12.92
CA ARG A 176 -15.51 -3.41 -14.31
C ARG A 176 -14.95 -4.55 -15.18
N ALA A 177 -15.69 -4.90 -16.23
CA ALA A 177 -15.32 -6.00 -17.13
C ALA A 177 -14.00 -5.78 -17.90
N ASP A 178 -13.51 -4.52 -17.94
CA ASP A 178 -12.21 -4.14 -18.49
C ASP A 178 -11.10 -4.06 -17.42
N VAL A 179 -11.36 -4.60 -16.22
CA VAL A 179 -10.41 -4.80 -15.11
C VAL A 179 -10.23 -6.29 -14.85
N VAL A 180 -11.36 -6.99 -14.70
CA VAL A 180 -11.41 -8.44 -14.54
C VAL A 180 -12.30 -8.98 -15.64
N SER A 181 -11.78 -9.93 -16.40
CA SER A 181 -12.49 -10.53 -17.51
C SER A 181 -13.66 -11.40 -17.02
N GLN A 182 -14.50 -11.85 -17.95
CA GLN A 182 -15.67 -12.68 -17.60
C GLN A 182 -15.30 -14.03 -17.00
N ASP A 183 -14.11 -14.56 -17.29
CA ASP A 183 -13.64 -15.83 -16.72
C ASP A 183 -12.95 -15.65 -15.34
N GLY A 184 -12.90 -14.41 -14.84
CA GLY A 184 -12.30 -14.08 -13.56
C GLY A 184 -10.79 -13.82 -13.61
N SER A 185 -10.17 -13.79 -14.80
CA SER A 185 -8.75 -13.42 -14.97
C SER A 185 -8.53 -11.90 -15.01
N TRP A 186 -7.33 -11.47 -14.61
CA TRP A 186 -6.86 -10.08 -14.73
C TRP A 186 -5.35 -10.06 -14.94
N SER A 187 -4.84 -8.86 -15.21
CA SER A 187 -3.40 -8.56 -15.27
C SER A 187 -3.10 -7.41 -14.32
N TYR A 188 -2.14 -7.60 -13.41
CA TYR A 188 -1.69 -6.55 -12.49
C TYR A 188 -1.19 -5.31 -13.24
N GLU A 189 -0.48 -5.52 -14.34
CA GLU A 189 0.01 -4.45 -15.21
C GLU A 189 -1.17 -3.63 -15.79
N ASP A 190 -2.25 -4.29 -16.21
CA ASP A 190 -3.42 -3.60 -16.75
C ASP A 190 -4.21 -2.85 -15.67
N VAL A 191 -4.32 -3.42 -14.47
CA VAL A 191 -4.89 -2.73 -13.31
C VAL A 191 -4.06 -1.49 -12.97
N ALA A 192 -2.73 -1.61 -12.92
CA ALA A 192 -1.81 -0.50 -12.67
C ALA A 192 -1.96 0.61 -13.73
N LYS A 193 -1.89 0.27 -15.03
CA LYS A 193 -2.09 1.22 -16.15
C LYS A 193 -3.42 1.94 -16.06
N ARG A 194 -4.47 1.25 -15.61
CA ARG A 194 -5.79 1.83 -15.42
C ARG A 194 -5.81 2.83 -14.26
N LEU A 195 -5.23 2.48 -13.13
CA LEU A 195 -5.10 3.35 -11.96
C LEU A 195 -4.26 4.59 -12.26
N LEU A 196 -3.15 4.44 -12.98
CA LEU A 196 -2.33 5.56 -13.46
C LEU A 196 -3.15 6.56 -14.27
N ARG A 197 -4.07 6.07 -15.12
CA ARG A 197 -5.00 6.89 -15.91
C ARG A 197 -6.22 7.38 -15.12
N LYS A 198 -6.24 7.18 -13.79
CA LYS A 198 -7.31 7.56 -12.86
C LYS A 198 -8.70 7.00 -13.26
N ARG A 199 -8.71 5.86 -13.95
CA ARG A 199 -9.96 5.19 -14.35
C ARG A 199 -10.48 4.34 -13.19
N PRO A 200 -11.81 4.30 -12.97
CA PRO A 200 -12.39 3.57 -11.84
C PRO A 200 -12.20 2.06 -11.99
N LEU A 201 -11.92 1.37 -10.88
CA LEU A 201 -11.91 -0.10 -10.83
C LEU A 201 -13.32 -0.68 -10.63
N LEU A 202 -14.08 -0.05 -9.74
CA LEU A 202 -15.43 -0.46 -9.36
C LEU A 202 -16.43 -0.19 -10.50
N ARG A 203 -17.47 -1.01 -10.57
CA ARG A 203 -18.60 -0.85 -11.50
C ARG A 203 -19.42 0.41 -11.21
#